data_AF-A0A0F7KE97-F1
#
_entry.id   AF-A0A0F7KE97-F1
#
_cell.length_a   1.000
_cell.length_b   1.000
_cell.length_c   1.000
_cell.angle_alpha   90.00
_cell.angle_beta   90.00
_cell.angle_gamma   90.00
#
_symmetry.space_group_name_H-M   'P 1'
#
loop_
_entity.id
_entity.type
_entity.pdbx_description
1 polymer ?
#
loop_
_entity_poly.entity_id
_entity_poly.type
_entity_poly.pdbx_seq_one_letter_code
_entity_poly.pdbx_strand_id
1 'polypeptide(L)'
;MKKCLLPTLTITGFILMSGCTDSISTANKLLQQIQQGQTEIVERNFDPAQITRGRAIFRENCAVCHGPNAEATPNWRKPLENGRYPPPPLDGTAHAWHHSTEELKRFILKGGPPGEGRMPGWEGKLTEQEIEDILVWIKSLWPDEVYDAWYKRIEHRQ
;
A
#
# COMPACT_ATOMS: atom_id res chain seq x y z
N MET A 1 56.31 -59.32 13.43
CA MET A 1 57.77 -59.17 13.68
C MET A 1 58.37 -58.37 12.54
N LYS A 2 59.14 -57.32 12.87
CA LYS A 2 60.08 -56.54 12.01
C LYS A 2 59.43 -55.66 10.92
N LYS A 3 59.89 -54.45 10.58
CA LYS A 3 60.57 -53.29 11.21
C LYS A 3 60.75 -52.29 10.05
N CYS A 4 60.72 -50.99 10.35
CA CYS A 4 61.42 -49.88 9.66
C CYS A 4 61.02 -49.52 8.21
N LEU A 5 60.62 -48.25 7.97
CA LEU A 5 61.52 -47.14 7.58
C LEU A 5 60.69 -45.86 7.27
N LEU A 6 60.97 -44.77 7.99
CA LEU A 6 60.90 -43.38 7.49
C LEU A 6 62.06 -43.18 6.48
N PRO A 7 62.05 -42.22 5.52
CA PRO A 7 61.62 -40.82 5.64
C PRO A 7 60.94 -40.26 4.35
N THR A 8 60.37 -39.06 4.32
CA THR A 8 61.07 -37.85 3.85
C THR A 8 60.15 -36.64 3.99
N LEU A 9 60.75 -35.58 4.51
CA LEU A 9 60.21 -34.25 4.69
C LEU A 9 60.02 -33.60 3.31
N THR A 10 58.80 -33.27 2.91
CA THR A 10 58.56 -32.23 1.90
C THR A 10 57.83 -31.08 2.58
N ILE A 11 58.56 -29.96 2.68
CA ILE A 11 58.05 -28.68 3.17
C ILE A 11 57.16 -28.12 2.06
N THR A 12 55.86 -28.34 2.13
CA THR A 12 54.89 -27.52 1.39
C THR A 12 54.65 -26.25 2.19
N GLY A 13 55.16 -25.14 1.66
CA GLY A 13 55.02 -23.81 2.23
C GLY A 13 53.56 -23.46 2.49
N PHE A 14 53.27 -23.10 3.73
CA PHE A 14 52.00 -22.51 4.12
C PHE A 14 52.09 -21.02 3.75
N ILE A 15 51.57 -20.67 2.58
CA ILE A 15 51.33 -19.27 2.20
C ILE A 15 50.20 -18.78 3.09
N LEU A 16 50.54 -17.98 4.11
CA LEU A 16 49.57 -17.20 4.87
C LEU A 16 49.03 -16.10 3.96
N MET A 17 47.91 -16.37 3.29
CA MET A 17 47.07 -15.35 2.66
C MET A 17 46.32 -14.60 3.77
N SER A 18 47.00 -13.66 4.41
CA SER A 18 46.36 -12.68 5.26
C SER A 18 45.73 -11.57 4.41
N GLY A 19 44.44 -11.35 4.63
CA GLY A 19 43.83 -10.02 4.49
C GLY A 19 43.11 -9.76 3.16
N CYS A 20 41.86 -10.20 3.06
CA CYS A 20 40.82 -9.62 2.20
C CYS A 20 39.41 -10.07 2.63
N THR A 21 39.14 -10.30 3.92
CA THR A 21 37.81 -10.76 4.38
C THR A 21 36.86 -9.60 4.74
N ASP A 22 37.40 -8.41 5.02
CA ASP A 22 36.59 -7.26 5.45
C ASP A 22 35.83 -6.61 4.29
N SER A 23 36.46 -6.53 3.11
CA SER A 23 35.84 -5.95 1.91
C SER A 23 34.68 -6.79 1.38
N ILE A 24 34.80 -8.13 1.44
CA ILE A 24 33.75 -9.06 0.99
C ILE A 24 32.58 -9.05 1.97
N SER A 25 32.84 -9.03 3.28
CA SER A 25 31.80 -8.95 4.31
C SER A 25 31.02 -7.63 4.25
N THR A 26 31.70 -6.52 3.99
CA THR A 26 31.07 -5.20 3.86
C THR A 26 30.24 -5.10 2.58
N ALA A 27 30.76 -5.61 1.45
CA ALA A 27 30.00 -5.69 0.20
C ALA A 27 28.75 -6.58 0.35
N ASN A 28 28.86 -7.72 1.04
CA ASN A 28 27.73 -8.60 1.29
C ASN A 28 26.69 -7.98 2.24
N LYS A 29 27.11 -7.22 3.26
CA LYS A 29 26.20 -6.45 4.12
C LYS A 29 25.49 -5.34 3.36
N LEU A 30 26.21 -4.61 2.52
CA LEU A 30 25.62 -3.58 1.67
C LEU A 30 24.65 -4.19 0.66
N LEU A 31 25.00 -5.31 0.02
CA LEU A 31 24.12 -6.04 -0.88
C LEU A 31 22.89 -6.57 -0.13
N GLN A 32 23.04 -7.09 1.09
CA GLN A 32 21.92 -7.55 1.90
C GLN A 32 21.05 -6.39 2.37
N GLN A 33 21.62 -5.23 2.69
CA GLN A 33 20.91 -4.00 3.03
C GLN A 33 20.23 -3.36 1.81
N ILE A 34 20.80 -3.48 0.62
CA ILE A 34 20.18 -3.06 -0.64
C ILE A 34 19.03 -4.02 -0.97
N GLN A 35 19.21 -5.33 -0.77
CA GLN A 35 18.17 -6.34 -0.97
C GLN A 35 17.04 -6.23 0.05
N GLN A 36 17.34 -5.85 1.29
CA GLN A 36 16.35 -5.54 2.33
C GLN A 36 15.74 -4.12 2.18
N GLY A 37 16.48 -3.20 1.55
CA GLY A 37 16.05 -1.84 1.23
C GLY A 37 15.17 -1.76 -0.02
N GLN A 38 15.10 -2.84 -0.81
CA GLN A 38 14.08 -3.01 -1.85
C GLN A 38 12.77 -3.50 -1.21
N THR A 39 12.06 -2.52 -0.63
CA THR A 39 10.59 -2.46 -0.51
C THR A 39 9.90 -3.68 0.08
N GLU A 40 9.88 -3.78 1.40
CA GLU A 40 8.76 -4.45 2.08
C GLU A 40 7.49 -3.60 1.84
N ILE A 41 6.78 -3.91 0.75
CA ILE A 41 5.43 -3.40 0.48
C ILE A 41 4.49 -4.01 1.51
N VAL A 42 3.63 -3.19 2.11
CA VAL A 42 2.64 -3.68 3.08
C VAL A 42 1.74 -4.73 2.43
N GLU A 43 1.68 -5.92 3.04
CA GLU A 43 0.77 -6.98 2.64
C GLU A 43 -0.69 -6.57 2.90
N ARG A 44 -1.55 -6.73 1.88
CA ARG A 44 -2.98 -6.45 1.97
C ARG A 44 -3.75 -7.69 2.35
N ASN A 45 -4.14 -7.81 3.61
CA ASN A 45 -4.98 -8.92 4.09
C ASN A 45 -6.46 -8.55 4.11
N PHE A 46 -7.03 -8.23 2.94
CA PHE A 46 -8.46 -7.95 2.82
C PHE A 46 -9.27 -9.23 2.58
N ASP A 47 -10.41 -9.37 3.26
CA ASP A 47 -11.36 -10.45 3.02
C ASP A 47 -11.99 -10.30 1.61
N PRO A 48 -11.84 -11.30 0.71
CA PRO A 48 -12.46 -11.26 -0.62
C PRO A 48 -13.98 -11.12 -0.59
N ALA A 49 -14.65 -11.67 0.43
CA ALA A 49 -16.09 -11.54 0.59
C ALA A 49 -16.47 -10.10 0.94
N GLN A 50 -15.67 -9.44 1.79
CA GLN A 50 -15.82 -8.02 2.11
C GLN A 50 -15.66 -7.13 0.88
N ILE A 51 -14.61 -7.35 0.06
CA ILE A 51 -14.41 -6.63 -1.20
C ILE A 51 -15.64 -6.79 -2.11
N THR A 52 -16.20 -8.00 -2.19
CA THR A 52 -17.36 -8.30 -3.04
C THR A 52 -18.60 -7.55 -2.58
N ARG A 53 -18.91 -7.56 -1.28
CA ARG A 53 -20.04 -6.81 -0.70
C ARG A 53 -19.86 -5.30 -0.90
N GLY A 54 -18.67 -4.79 -0.58
CA GLY A 54 -18.33 -3.37 -0.75
C GLY A 54 -18.50 -2.87 -2.17
N ARG A 55 -18.05 -3.66 -3.16
CA ARG A 55 -18.26 -3.36 -4.58
C ARG A 55 -19.74 -3.24 -4.93
N ALA A 56 -20.56 -4.19 -4.48
CA ALA A 56 -21.99 -4.20 -4.79
C ALA A 56 -22.67 -2.96 -4.21
N ILE A 57 -22.43 -2.64 -2.94
CA ILE A 57 -23.01 -1.48 -2.26
C ILE A 57 -22.54 -0.18 -2.93
N PHE A 58 -21.26 -0.07 -3.24
CA PHE A 58 -20.71 1.12 -3.91
C PHE A 58 -21.35 1.34 -5.29
N ARG A 59 -21.54 0.27 -6.07
CA ARG A 59 -22.16 0.37 -7.40
C ARG A 59 -23.61 0.83 -7.34
N GLU A 60 -24.34 0.37 -6.33
CA GLU A 60 -25.74 0.77 -6.11
C GLU A 60 -25.86 2.23 -5.66
N ASN A 61 -24.94 2.69 -4.80
CA ASN A 61 -25.13 3.93 -4.05
C ASN A 61 -24.22 5.09 -4.47
N CYS A 62 -22.99 4.80 -4.88
CA CYS A 62 -21.91 5.79 -5.02
C CYS A 62 -21.48 6.01 -6.48
N ALA A 63 -21.58 4.96 -7.30
CA ALA A 63 -21.07 4.96 -8.67
C ALA A 63 -21.74 5.98 -9.60
N VAL A 64 -22.97 6.41 -9.29
CA VAL A 64 -23.67 7.46 -10.05
C VAL A 64 -22.87 8.77 -10.13
N CYS A 65 -22.06 9.05 -9.11
CA CYS A 65 -21.22 10.25 -9.05
C CYS A 65 -19.73 9.93 -9.20
N HIS A 66 -19.26 8.84 -8.61
CA HIS A 66 -17.84 8.50 -8.56
C HIS A 66 -17.39 7.50 -9.64
N GLY A 67 -18.28 7.09 -10.54
CA GLY A 67 -17.99 6.10 -11.58
C GLY A 67 -18.05 4.65 -11.07
N PRO A 68 -18.29 3.66 -11.95
CA PRO A 68 -18.50 2.25 -11.58
C PRO A 68 -17.28 1.54 -10.97
N ASN A 69 -16.09 2.09 -11.15
CA ASN A 69 -14.81 1.64 -10.61
C ASN A 69 -14.15 2.71 -9.74
N ALA A 70 -14.93 3.68 -9.22
CA ALA A 70 -14.40 4.80 -8.45
C ALA A 70 -13.44 5.72 -9.24
N GLU A 71 -13.54 5.74 -10.58
CA GLU A 71 -12.66 6.46 -11.51
C GLU A 71 -13.13 7.90 -11.83
N ALA A 72 -14.19 8.36 -11.16
CA ALA A 72 -14.93 9.59 -11.42
C ALA A 72 -15.54 9.70 -12.82
N THR A 73 -16.18 10.85 -13.09
CA THR A 73 -16.61 11.23 -14.43
C THR A 73 -15.45 11.83 -15.23
N PRO A 74 -15.50 11.81 -16.57
CA PRO A 74 -14.53 12.51 -17.40
C PRO A 74 -14.36 13.98 -17.02
N ASN A 75 -13.15 14.52 -17.22
CA ASN A 75 -12.81 15.91 -16.90
C ASN A 75 -12.99 16.30 -15.43
N TRP A 76 -12.91 15.38 -14.47
CA TRP A 76 -13.01 15.71 -13.03
C TRP A 76 -11.98 16.74 -12.54
N ARG A 77 -10.89 16.96 -13.28
CA ARG A 77 -9.88 18.01 -13.04
C ARG A 77 -10.26 19.40 -13.61
N LYS A 78 -11.42 19.56 -14.23
CA LYS A 78 -11.91 20.84 -14.73
C LYS A 78 -13.07 21.31 -13.86
N PRO A 79 -13.08 22.58 -13.42
CA PRO A 79 -14.24 23.12 -12.72
C PRO A 79 -15.45 23.16 -13.67
N LEU A 80 -16.62 22.91 -13.10
CA LEU A 80 -17.92 23.13 -13.70
C LEU A 80 -18.18 24.64 -13.86
N GLU A 81 -19.23 25.01 -14.59
CA GLU A 81 -19.62 26.41 -14.80
C GLU A 81 -19.85 27.19 -13.49
N ASN A 82 -20.27 26.49 -12.43
CA ASN A 82 -20.45 27.07 -11.10
C ASN A 82 -19.14 27.18 -10.28
N GLY A 83 -17.98 26.95 -10.91
CA GLY A 83 -16.65 27.04 -10.30
C GLY A 83 -16.24 25.83 -9.45
N ARG A 84 -17.11 24.83 -9.26
CA ARG A 84 -16.82 23.64 -8.43
C ARG A 84 -16.23 22.50 -9.24
N TYR A 85 -15.41 21.66 -8.61
CA TYR A 85 -14.94 20.43 -9.23
C TYR A 85 -16.00 19.31 -9.16
N PRO A 86 -16.07 18.43 -10.18
CA PRO A 86 -16.82 17.17 -10.10
C PRO A 86 -16.35 16.28 -8.95
N PRO A 87 -17.14 15.25 -8.56
CA PRO A 87 -16.69 14.24 -7.60
C PRO A 87 -15.33 13.65 -8.03
N PRO A 88 -14.32 13.62 -7.14
CA PRO A 88 -13.00 13.11 -7.50
C PRO A 88 -13.01 11.58 -7.61
N PRO A 89 -12.03 10.98 -8.32
CA PRO A 89 -11.86 9.55 -8.31
C PRO A 89 -11.38 9.11 -6.92
N LEU A 90 -11.80 7.91 -6.51
CA LEU A 90 -11.49 7.29 -5.24
C LEU A 90 -10.56 6.08 -5.41
N ASP A 91 -10.21 5.73 -6.65
CA ASP A 91 -9.34 4.61 -7.05
C ASP A 91 -7.83 4.82 -6.78
N GLY A 92 -7.45 5.90 -6.09
CA GLY A 92 -6.06 6.24 -5.78
C GLY A 92 -5.41 7.22 -6.77
N THR A 93 -6.12 7.62 -7.84
CA THR A 93 -5.60 8.61 -8.81
C THR A 93 -5.78 10.07 -8.40
N ALA A 94 -6.47 10.32 -7.28
CA ALA A 94 -6.65 11.64 -6.65
C ALA A 94 -6.40 11.58 -5.13
N HIS A 95 -6.87 12.58 -4.39
CA HIS A 95 -6.43 12.85 -3.01
C HIS A 95 -7.07 11.97 -1.92
N ALA A 96 -7.92 11.00 -2.25
CA ALA A 96 -8.62 10.19 -1.25
C ALA A 96 -7.66 9.48 -0.28
N TRP A 97 -6.51 9.01 -0.77
CA TRP A 97 -5.50 8.32 0.04
C TRP A 97 -4.69 9.25 0.99
N HIS A 98 -4.93 10.57 0.97
CA HIS A 98 -4.36 11.47 1.98
C HIS A 98 -5.14 11.48 3.30
N HIS A 99 -6.22 10.71 3.40
CA HIS A 99 -7.10 10.66 4.57
C HIS A 99 -7.03 9.29 5.25
N SER A 100 -7.18 9.27 6.58
CA SER A 100 -7.28 8.01 7.34
C SER A 100 -8.59 7.28 7.04
N THR A 101 -8.67 5.98 7.36
CA THR A 101 -9.94 5.23 7.29
C THR A 101 -11.04 5.93 8.10
N GLU A 102 -10.70 6.48 9.27
CA GLU A 102 -11.65 7.21 10.13
C GLU A 102 -12.18 8.47 9.44
N GLU A 103 -11.30 9.27 8.84
CA GLU A 103 -11.70 10.48 8.11
C GLU A 103 -12.57 10.14 6.89
N LEU A 104 -12.19 9.12 6.13
CA LEU A 104 -12.98 8.63 4.99
C LEU A 104 -14.37 8.16 5.43
N LYS A 105 -14.45 7.40 6.53
CA LYS A 105 -15.72 6.96 7.14
C LYS A 105 -16.58 8.16 7.53
N ARG A 106 -15.98 9.20 8.13
CA ARG A 106 -16.68 10.44 8.48
C ARG A 106 -17.23 11.16 7.25
N PHE A 107 -16.49 11.21 6.15
CA PHE A 107 -16.98 11.80 4.88
C PHE A 107 -18.17 11.02 4.31
N ILE A 108 -18.18 9.69 4.41
CA ILE A 108 -19.34 8.88 3.97
C ILE A 108 -20.55 9.13 4.88
N LEU A 109 -20.35 9.11 6.19
CA LEU A 109 -21.42 9.30 7.17
C LEU A 109 -22.07 10.68 7.05
N LYS A 110 -21.25 11.74 7.01
CA LYS A 110 -21.71 13.13 7.08
C LYS A 110 -21.88 13.80 5.72
N GLY A 111 -21.37 13.18 4.65
CA GLY A 111 -21.32 13.77 3.32
C GLY A 111 -20.09 14.67 3.12
N GLY A 112 -20.03 15.34 1.97
CA GLY A 112 -18.95 16.29 1.69
C GLY A 112 -19.01 17.52 2.61
N PRO A 113 -17.92 18.30 2.71
CA PRO A 113 -17.85 19.43 3.63
C PRO A 113 -19.02 20.41 3.45
N PRO A 114 -19.58 20.99 4.53
CA PRO A 114 -20.68 21.94 4.44
C PRO A 114 -20.38 23.07 3.45
N GLY A 115 -21.33 23.35 2.56
CA GLY A 115 -21.16 24.38 1.53
C GLY A 115 -20.34 23.94 0.32
N GLU A 116 -19.60 22.83 0.36
CA GLU A 116 -18.74 22.36 -0.73
C GLU A 116 -19.24 21.05 -1.35
N GLY A 117 -19.80 20.15 -0.54
CA GLY A 117 -20.18 18.79 -0.94
C GLY A 117 -21.56 18.64 -1.56
N ARG A 118 -21.64 18.07 -2.76
CA ARG A 118 -22.87 17.44 -3.28
C ARG A 118 -23.03 15.99 -2.80
N MET A 119 -22.00 15.43 -2.16
CA MET A 119 -22.05 14.08 -1.63
C MET A 119 -23.00 14.06 -0.41
N PRO A 120 -24.11 13.32 -0.48
CA PRO A 120 -25.04 13.22 0.64
C PRO A 120 -24.41 12.45 1.80
N GLY A 121 -24.85 12.73 3.02
CA GLY A 121 -24.57 11.88 4.17
C GLY A 121 -25.34 10.55 4.09
N TRP A 122 -24.66 9.48 4.49
CA TRP A 122 -25.17 8.11 4.54
C TRP A 122 -25.46 7.61 5.96
N GLU A 123 -25.22 8.43 6.98
CA GLU A 123 -25.61 8.11 8.36
C GLU A 123 -27.11 7.77 8.44
N GLY A 124 -27.42 6.64 9.08
CA GLY A 124 -28.77 6.11 9.20
C GLY A 124 -29.37 5.52 7.92
N LYS A 125 -28.64 5.54 6.79
CA LYS A 125 -29.05 4.91 5.51
C LYS A 125 -28.24 3.65 5.20
N LEU A 126 -26.95 3.66 5.55
CA LEU A 126 -26.07 2.50 5.52
C LEU A 126 -25.64 2.17 6.93
N THR A 127 -25.50 0.89 7.21
CA THR A 127 -24.89 0.37 8.44
C THR A 127 -23.39 0.66 8.46
N GLU A 128 -22.82 0.63 9.66
CA GLU A 128 -21.39 0.81 9.85
C GLU A 128 -20.56 -0.23 9.08
N GLN A 129 -21.02 -1.49 9.08
CA GLN A 129 -20.39 -2.58 8.34
C GLN A 129 -20.44 -2.35 6.82
N GLU A 130 -21.54 -1.85 6.28
CA GLU A 130 -21.65 -1.54 4.84
C GLU A 130 -20.67 -0.44 4.44
N ILE A 131 -20.48 0.57 5.29
CA ILE A 131 -19.50 1.65 5.05
C ILE A 131 -18.08 1.10 5.10
N GLU A 132 -17.77 0.21 6.04
CA GLU A 132 -16.46 -0.44 6.11
C GLU A 132 -16.19 -1.33 4.90
N ASP A 133 -17.18 -2.10 4.44
CA ASP A 133 -17.09 -2.91 3.24
C ASP A 133 -16.80 -2.03 2.01
N ILE A 134 -17.50 -0.89 1.87
CA ILE A 134 -17.21 0.10 0.81
C ILE A 134 -15.76 0.58 0.89
N LEU A 135 -15.28 0.96 2.09
CA LEU A 135 -13.92 1.48 2.25
C LEU A 135 -12.86 0.43 1.95
N VAL A 136 -13.07 -0.83 2.33
CA VAL A 136 -12.16 -1.93 1.97
C VAL A 136 -12.15 -2.14 0.46
N TRP A 137 -13.31 -2.10 -0.20
CA TRP A 137 -13.35 -2.17 -1.66
C TRP A 137 -12.62 -0.99 -2.32
N ILE A 138 -12.83 0.24 -1.88
CA ILE A 138 -12.13 1.42 -2.41
C ILE A 138 -10.61 1.26 -2.25
N LYS A 139 -10.13 0.92 -1.04
CA LYS A 139 -8.71 0.71 -0.76
C LYS A 139 -8.10 -0.43 -1.57
N SER A 140 -8.90 -1.44 -1.93
CA SER A 140 -8.45 -2.54 -2.80
C SER A 140 -8.13 -2.09 -4.23
N LEU A 141 -8.66 -0.95 -4.68
CA LEU A 141 -8.40 -0.40 -6.01
C LEU A 141 -7.08 0.39 -6.10
N TRP A 142 -6.52 0.81 -4.97
CA TRP A 142 -5.35 1.69 -4.98
C TRP A 142 -4.11 0.95 -5.49
N PRO A 143 -3.24 1.61 -6.28
CA PRO A 143 -1.92 1.05 -6.62
C PRO A 143 -1.10 0.66 -5.39
N ASP A 144 -0.21 -0.32 -5.51
CA ASP A 144 0.60 -0.83 -4.40
C ASP A 144 1.42 0.25 -3.71
N GLU A 145 2.04 1.11 -4.50
CA GLU A 145 2.80 2.26 -4.00
C GLU A 145 1.93 3.28 -3.24
N VAL A 146 0.66 3.44 -3.65
CA VAL A 146 -0.29 4.36 -3.00
C VAL A 146 -0.80 3.77 -1.69
N TYR A 147 -1.16 2.48 -1.68
CA TYR A 147 -1.61 1.81 -0.48
C TYR A 147 -0.50 1.75 0.58
N ASP A 148 0.72 1.38 0.18
CA ASP A 148 1.89 1.32 1.07
C ASP A 148 2.18 2.70 1.72
N ALA A 149 2.18 3.74 0.87
CA ALA A 149 2.31 5.13 1.28
C ALA A 149 1.26 5.56 2.30
N TRP A 150 -0.01 5.25 2.03
CA TRP A 150 -1.13 5.57 2.90
C TRP A 150 -1.02 4.83 4.23
N TYR A 151 -0.79 3.52 4.19
CA TYR A 151 -0.73 2.68 5.39
C TYR A 151 0.35 3.16 6.35
N LYS A 152 1.56 3.39 5.83
CA LYS A 152 2.73 3.79 6.65
C LYS A 152 2.65 5.23 7.17
N ARG A 153 2.04 6.16 6.43
CA ARG A 153 2.16 7.61 6.72
C ARG A 153 0.87 8.28 7.19
N ILE A 154 -0.26 7.66 6.92
CA ILE A 154 -1.60 8.21 7.19
C ILE A 154 -2.32 7.32 8.19
N GLU A 155 -2.55 6.05 7.84
CA GLU A 155 -3.37 5.14 8.66
C GLU A 155 -2.71 4.83 10.01
N HIS A 156 -1.41 4.54 10.00
CA HIS A 156 -0.64 4.22 11.21
C HIS A 156 0.20 5.39 11.72
N ARG A 157 -0.25 6.63 11.48
CA ARG A 157 0.37 7.79 12.11
C ARG A 157 0.08 7.75 13.62
N GLN A 158 1.12 7.45 14.42
CA GLN A 158 1.11 7.63 15.87
C GLN A 158 1.16 9.11 16.23
#